data_AF-A0A426YPX7-F1
#
_entry.id   AF-A0A426YPX7-F1
#
_cell.length_a   1.000
_cell.length_b   1.000
_cell.length_c   1.000
_cell.angle_alpha   90.00
_cell.angle_beta   90.00
_cell.angle_gamma   90.00
#
_symmetry.space_group_name_H-M   'P 1'
#
loop_
_entity.id
_entity.type
_entity.pdbx_description
1 polymer ?
#
loop_
_entity_poly.entity_id
_entity_poly.type
_entity_poly.pdbx_seq_one_letter_code
_entity_poly.pdbx_strand_id
1 'polypeptide(L)'
;MFCKGMVYVDDKTSCCFVGFQVTNTPWGERVSFVFCPGSDVVAKPLHVSPFMDMLGNWCMFADAPGEELSLVISVQHPTLGNYFTATLRAKRVHSSFDSTFLATYFWLMPHKALKLWWKNVKFLDHPKYLSSSYRDDAVLRDRELRSQKAGQSKILPNCTGNMDFKDRWCVWSEAPWPWS
;
A
#
# COMPACT_ATOMS: atom_id res chain seq x y z
N MET A 1 4.53 -2.27 14.62
CA MET A 1 3.97 -2.76 13.36
C MET A 1 3.93 -1.61 12.39
N PHE A 2 4.72 -1.70 11.34
CA PHE A 2 5.13 -0.56 10.56
C PHE A 2 4.89 -0.87 9.10
N CYS A 3 4.08 -0.07 8.42
CA CYS A 3 4.08 0.03 6.98
C CYS A 3 4.87 1.31 6.66
N LYS A 4 6.08 1.17 6.10
CA LYS A 4 6.90 2.30 5.69
C LYS A 4 6.67 2.59 4.21
N GLY A 5 5.72 3.48 3.92
CA GLY A 5 5.46 3.97 2.57
C GLY A 5 6.47 5.03 2.15
N MET A 6 7.21 4.79 1.07
CA MET A 6 7.95 5.83 0.34
C MET A 6 7.17 6.14 -0.93
N VAL A 7 6.89 7.43 -1.18
CA VAL A 7 6.24 7.92 -2.41
C VAL A 7 7.33 8.44 -3.33
N TYR A 8 7.42 7.87 -4.53
CA TYR A 8 8.21 8.43 -5.62
C TYR A 8 7.28 8.86 -6.74
N VAL A 9 7.53 10.04 -7.30
CA VAL A 9 6.81 10.56 -8.45
C VAL A 9 7.79 10.72 -9.61
N ASP A 10 7.49 10.06 -10.73
CA ASP A 10 8.24 10.23 -11.98
C ASP A 10 7.51 11.24 -12.88
N ASP A 11 8.13 12.40 -13.09
CA ASP A 11 7.62 13.48 -13.94
C ASP A 11 7.95 13.25 -15.44
N LYS A 12 8.77 12.24 -15.77
CA LYS A 12 9.25 12.01 -17.15
C LYS A 12 8.35 11.11 -18.00
N THR A 13 7.45 10.36 -17.39
CA THR A 13 6.43 9.59 -18.10
C THR A 13 5.15 10.42 -18.21
N SER A 14 4.50 10.46 -19.39
CA SER A 14 3.19 11.11 -19.59
C SER A 14 2.06 10.56 -18.69
N CYS A 15 2.35 9.58 -17.85
CA CYS A 15 1.54 9.14 -16.71
C CYS A 15 2.34 9.38 -15.43
N CYS A 16 1.82 10.20 -14.52
CA CYS A 16 2.34 10.28 -13.16
C CYS A 16 2.08 8.92 -12.50
N PHE A 17 3.07 8.34 -11.83
CA PHE A 17 2.93 7.12 -11.05
C PHE A 17 3.42 7.38 -9.64
N VAL A 18 2.76 6.75 -8.67
CA VAL A 18 3.25 6.76 -7.30
C VAL A 18 3.67 5.35 -6.92
N GLY A 19 4.96 5.19 -6.63
CA GLY A 19 5.48 3.96 -6.03
C GLY A 19 5.20 3.96 -4.53
N PHE A 20 4.80 2.82 -3.99
CA PHE A 20 4.82 2.52 -2.56
C PHE A 20 5.74 1.35 -2.28
N GLN A 21 6.30 1.36 -1.08
CA GLN A 21 6.91 0.19 -0.47
C GLN A 21 6.20 -0.07 0.85
N VAL A 22 6.01 -1.34 1.19
CA VAL A 22 5.38 -1.75 2.44
C VAL A 22 6.21 -2.90 2.99
N THR A 23 6.88 -2.65 4.12
CA THR A 23 7.58 -3.70 4.86
C THR A 23 6.64 -4.28 5.91
N ASN A 24 6.38 -5.57 5.88
CA ASN A 24 5.55 -6.28 6.85
C ASN A 24 6.38 -6.71 8.06
N THR A 25 6.39 -5.88 9.10
CA THR A 25 7.10 -6.17 10.36
C THR A 25 6.20 -6.89 11.37
N PRO A 26 6.66 -7.97 12.03
CA PRO A 26 8.04 -8.48 12.08
C PRO A 26 8.38 -9.59 11.06
N TRP A 27 7.50 -9.92 10.12
CA TRP A 27 7.67 -11.08 9.23
C TRP A 27 8.69 -10.91 8.11
N GLY A 28 9.28 -9.73 7.96
CA GLY A 28 10.41 -9.48 7.07
C GLY A 28 10.04 -9.43 5.59
N GLU A 29 8.76 -9.35 5.27
CA GLU A 29 8.30 -9.30 3.89
C GLU A 29 8.26 -7.86 3.42
N ARG A 30 8.48 -7.62 2.14
CA ARG A 30 8.38 -6.30 1.55
C ARG A 30 7.67 -6.39 0.21
N VAL A 31 6.68 -5.54 0.02
CA VAL A 31 5.99 -5.39 -1.26
C VAL A 31 6.16 -3.98 -1.76
N SER A 32 6.62 -3.85 -2.99
CA SER A 32 6.65 -2.59 -3.71
C SER A 32 5.60 -2.63 -4.81
N PHE A 33 4.78 -1.58 -4.90
CA PHE A 33 3.78 -1.49 -5.95
C PHE A 33 3.61 -0.08 -6.50
N VAL A 34 3.18 -0.01 -7.76
CA VAL A 34 2.93 1.24 -8.48
C VAL A 34 1.43 1.39 -8.75
N PHE A 35 0.88 2.58 -8.56
CA PHE A 35 -0.52 2.87 -8.85
C PHE A 35 -0.70 4.21 -9.58
N CYS A 36 -1.86 4.36 -10.22
CA CYS A 36 -2.23 5.58 -10.93
C CYS A 36 -2.79 6.64 -9.94
N PRO A 37 -2.25 7.87 -9.93
CA PRO A 37 -2.83 8.97 -9.19
C PRO A 37 -4.21 9.32 -9.76
N GLY A 38 -5.08 9.88 -8.93
CA GLY A 38 -6.47 10.19 -9.30
C GLY A 38 -7.53 9.15 -8.93
N SER A 39 -7.18 7.87 -8.79
CA SER A 39 -7.92 6.79 -8.09
C SER A 39 -7.51 5.44 -8.68
N ASP A 40 -6.86 4.59 -7.89
CA ASP A 40 -6.57 3.21 -8.26
C ASP A 40 -7.06 2.24 -7.20
N VAL A 41 -7.34 1.00 -7.61
CA VAL A 41 -7.71 -0.07 -6.69
C VAL A 41 -6.85 -1.30 -6.97
N VAL A 42 -6.26 -1.85 -5.91
CA VAL A 42 -5.35 -3.01 -5.91
C VAL A 42 -5.84 -3.99 -4.85
N ALA A 43 -5.74 -5.30 -5.10
CA ALA A 43 -6.07 -6.29 -4.08
C ALA A 43 -5.05 -6.21 -2.94
N LYS A 44 -5.46 -6.17 -1.66
CA LYS A 44 -4.52 -6.03 -0.55
C LYS A 44 -3.55 -7.22 -0.52
N PRO A 45 -2.24 -7.01 -0.74
CA PRO A 45 -1.31 -8.10 -0.88
C PRO A 45 -0.76 -8.60 0.47
N LEU A 46 -0.88 -7.82 1.55
CA LEU A 46 -0.18 -8.06 2.81
C LEU A 46 -1.07 -7.98 4.06
N HIS A 47 -0.67 -8.74 5.08
CA HIS A 47 -1.09 -8.52 6.47
C HIS A 47 -0.38 -7.31 7.07
N VAL A 48 -0.82 -6.10 6.73
CA VAL A 48 -0.30 -4.86 7.33
C VAL A 48 -0.71 -4.64 8.79
N SER A 49 -1.62 -5.48 9.30
CA SER A 49 -2.08 -5.55 10.69
C SER A 49 -2.44 -6.99 11.06
N PRO A 50 -2.08 -7.55 12.25
CA PRO A 50 -2.61 -8.83 12.69
C PRO A 50 -4.11 -8.72 13.01
N PHE A 51 -4.68 -7.51 12.98
CA PHE A 51 -6.11 -7.28 13.18
C PHE A 51 -6.86 -7.12 11.84
N MET A 52 -6.19 -7.35 10.69
CA MET A 52 -6.77 -7.17 9.37
C MET A 52 -6.38 -8.30 8.41
N ASP A 53 -7.36 -9.06 7.91
CA ASP A 53 -7.16 -10.12 6.91
C ASP A 53 -6.75 -9.57 5.53
N MET A 54 -6.35 -10.42 4.59
CA MET A 54 -5.98 -10.00 3.23
C MET A 54 -7.15 -9.78 2.24
N LEU A 55 -8.40 -9.99 2.65
CA LEU A 55 -9.54 -10.05 1.72
C LEU A 55 -9.95 -8.67 1.17
N GLY A 56 -9.54 -7.58 1.83
CA GLY A 56 -9.84 -6.22 1.39
C GLY A 56 -9.11 -5.79 0.12
N ASN A 57 -9.65 -4.76 -0.53
CA ASN A 57 -9.02 -4.03 -1.63
C ASN A 57 -8.51 -2.69 -1.12
N TRP A 58 -7.31 -2.29 -1.56
CA TRP A 58 -6.77 -0.97 -1.33
C TRP A 58 -7.26 -0.02 -2.39
N CYS A 59 -8.01 1.01 -1.98
CA CYS A 59 -8.37 2.14 -2.81
C CYS A 59 -7.39 3.27 -2.49
N MET A 60 -6.67 3.75 -3.50
CA MET A 60 -5.58 4.69 -3.34
C MET A 60 -5.84 5.91 -4.21
N PHE A 61 -5.64 7.07 -3.60
CA PHE A 61 -5.76 8.35 -4.28
C PHE A 61 -4.55 9.20 -3.91
N ALA A 62 -3.95 9.81 -4.93
CA ALA A 62 -2.93 10.83 -4.74
C ALA A 62 -3.19 11.99 -5.71
N ASP A 63 -2.94 13.20 -5.23
CA ASP A 63 -2.91 14.39 -6.06
C ASP A 63 -1.69 14.37 -7.00
N ALA A 64 -1.74 15.17 -8.06
CA ALA A 64 -0.57 15.40 -8.90
C ALA A 64 0.59 15.99 -8.07
N PRO A 65 1.84 15.65 -8.38
CA PRO A 65 3.00 16.21 -7.69
C PRO A 65 2.99 17.75 -7.72
N GLY A 66 3.26 18.37 -6.57
CA GLY A 66 3.27 19.82 -6.41
C GLY A 66 3.89 20.26 -5.08
N GLU A 67 3.51 21.45 -4.62
CA GLU A 67 3.95 21.98 -3.32
C GLU A 67 3.31 21.25 -2.14
N GLU A 68 2.12 20.67 -2.35
CA GLU A 68 1.44 19.81 -1.40
C GLU A 68 1.16 18.45 -2.06
N LEU A 69 1.27 17.39 -1.26
CA LEU A 69 0.91 16.03 -1.64
C LEU A 69 -0.14 15.52 -0.66
N SER A 70 -1.32 15.20 -1.16
CA SER A 70 -2.31 14.41 -0.42
C SER A 70 -2.30 12.98 -0.92
N LEU A 71 -2.24 12.04 0.01
CA LEU A 71 -2.36 10.62 -0.25
C LEU A 71 -3.45 10.06 0.67
N VAL A 72 -4.39 9.33 0.09
CA VAL A 72 -5.42 8.60 0.81
C VAL A 72 -5.33 7.13 0.44
N ILE A 73 -5.27 6.27 1.44
CA ILE A 73 -5.34 4.82 1.28
C ILE A 73 -6.51 4.33 2.14
N SER A 74 -7.51 3.72 1.51
CA SER A 74 -8.61 3.08 2.22
C SER A 74 -8.70 1.60 1.90
N VAL A 75 -9.29 0.83 2.82
CA VAL A 75 -9.46 -0.62 2.66
C VAL A 75 -10.94 -0.93 2.56
N GLN A 76 -11.36 -1.34 1.37
CA GLN A 76 -12.71 -1.82 1.12
C GLN A 76 -12.77 -3.34 1.32
N HIS A 77 -13.45 -3.79 2.36
CA HIS A 77 -13.69 -5.21 2.62
C HIS A 77 -15.02 -5.68 2.02
N PRO A 78 -15.11 -6.90 1.48
CA PRO A 78 -16.38 -7.45 0.98
C PRO A 78 -17.48 -7.50 2.05
N THR A 79 -17.15 -7.77 3.32
CA THR A 79 -18.14 -7.90 4.40
C THR A 79 -18.18 -6.72 5.39
N LEU A 80 -17.08 -5.96 5.52
CA LEU A 80 -16.95 -4.90 6.53
C LEU A 80 -17.07 -3.49 5.92
N GLY A 81 -17.16 -3.39 4.59
CA GLY A 81 -17.15 -2.09 3.91
C GLY A 81 -15.80 -1.37 4.03
N ASN A 82 -15.81 -0.04 3.99
CA ASN A 82 -14.61 0.76 4.25
C ASN A 82 -14.35 0.80 5.77
N TYR A 83 -13.43 -0.03 6.24
CA TYR A 83 -13.15 -0.18 7.67
C TYR A 83 -11.81 0.41 8.11
N PHE A 84 -10.99 0.86 7.15
CA PHE A 84 -9.72 1.51 7.42
C PHE A 84 -9.45 2.58 6.38
N THR A 85 -9.05 3.77 6.83
CA THR A 85 -8.58 4.85 5.97
C THR A 85 -7.39 5.53 6.63
N ALA A 86 -6.32 5.69 5.87
CA ALA A 86 -5.13 6.44 6.25
C ALA A 86 -4.93 7.58 5.27
N THR A 87 -4.70 8.78 5.80
CA THR A 87 -4.43 9.97 5.00
C THR A 87 -3.07 10.54 5.39
N LEU A 88 -2.24 10.82 4.38
CA LEU A 88 -1.00 11.55 4.51
C LEU A 88 -1.16 12.89 3.79
N ARG A 89 -0.82 13.98 4.47
CA ARG A 89 -0.63 15.29 3.85
C ARG A 89 0.82 15.69 4.08
N ALA A 90 1.53 15.93 3.00
CA ALA A 90 2.92 16.35 3.03
C ALA A 90 3.08 17.65 2.26
N LYS A 91 4.00 18.50 2.71
CA LYS A 91 4.42 19.70 2.00
C LYS A 91 5.81 19.47 1.44
N ARG A 92 6.06 19.88 0.21
CA ARG A 92 7.38 19.82 -0.42
C ARG A 92 8.34 20.66 0.41
N VAL A 93 9.54 20.11 0.64
CA VAL A 93 10.63 20.82 1.29
C VAL A 93 11.85 20.70 0.39
N HIS A 94 12.53 21.82 0.14
CA HIS A 94 13.67 21.89 -0.78
C HIS A 94 14.99 21.36 -0.20
N SER A 95 15.00 20.91 1.06
CA SER A 95 16.22 20.52 1.77
C SER A 95 16.36 19.00 1.85
N SER A 96 17.58 18.50 1.63
CA SER A 96 17.92 17.10 1.85
C SER A 96 17.87 16.80 3.34
N PHE A 97 16.79 16.18 3.80
CA PHE A 97 16.72 15.71 5.18
C PHE A 97 17.72 14.58 5.39
N ASP A 98 18.48 14.68 6.47
CA ASP A 98 19.32 13.59 6.93
C ASP A 98 18.42 12.39 7.26
N SER A 99 18.59 11.30 6.51
CA SER A 99 17.82 10.06 6.60
C SER A 99 17.72 9.51 8.04
N THR A 100 18.69 9.87 8.87
CA THR A 100 18.82 9.48 10.28
C THR A 100 17.73 10.08 11.17
N PHE A 101 17.20 11.28 10.85
CA PHE A 101 16.17 11.93 11.66
C PHE A 101 14.77 11.30 11.50
N LEU A 102 14.44 10.83 10.29
CA LEU A 102 13.17 10.15 10.01
C LEU A 102 13.05 8.80 10.75
N ALA A 103 14.16 8.06 10.87
CA ALA A 103 14.18 6.75 11.52
C ALA A 103 13.77 6.81 13.01
N THR A 104 14.18 7.87 13.72
CA THR A 104 13.90 8.05 15.15
C THR A 104 12.41 8.33 15.43
N TYR A 105 11.70 9.01 14.52
CA TYR A 105 10.29 9.33 14.71
C TYR A 105 9.39 8.08 14.63
N PHE A 106 9.77 7.08 13.83
CA PHE A 106 8.97 5.86 13.67
C PHE A 106 9.12 4.85 14.81
N TRP A 107 10.19 4.93 15.61
CA TRP A 107 10.41 4.02 16.75
C TRP A 107 9.40 4.21 17.90
N LEU A 108 8.80 5.38 18.04
CA LEU A 108 7.90 5.73 19.16
C LEU A 108 6.42 5.28 18.97
N MET A 109 6.10 4.49 17.94
CA MET A 109 4.71 4.08 17.66
C MET A 109 4.20 2.71 18.19
N PRO A 110 4.88 1.91 19.04
CA PRO A 110 4.33 0.61 19.47
C PRO A 110 3.13 0.71 20.43
N HIS A 111 2.86 1.86 21.06
CA HIS A 111 1.79 2.00 22.07
C HIS A 111 0.37 1.73 21.53
N LYS A 112 0.14 1.89 20.21
CA LYS A 112 -1.19 1.70 19.62
C LYS A 112 -1.63 0.22 19.59
N ALA A 113 -0.69 -0.72 19.49
CA ALA A 113 -1.00 -2.15 19.48
C ALA A 113 -1.49 -2.62 20.86
N LEU A 114 -0.92 -2.09 21.94
CA LEU A 114 -1.34 -2.40 23.31
C LEU A 114 -2.80 -2.00 23.58
N LYS A 115 -3.24 -0.85 23.03
CA LYS A 115 -4.63 -0.39 23.15
C LYS A 115 -5.62 -1.31 22.43
N LEU A 116 -5.23 -1.93 21.31
CA LEU A 116 -6.07 -2.89 20.59
C LEU A 116 -6.14 -4.23 21.32
N TRP A 117 -5.02 -4.65 21.90
CA TRP A 117 -4.98 -5.83 22.77
C TRP A 117 -5.90 -5.67 23.98
N TRP A 118 -5.89 -4.51 24.65
CA TRP A 118 -6.84 -4.21 25.73
C TRP A 118 -8.32 -4.20 25.30
N LYS A 119 -8.60 -4.03 24.01
CA LYS A 119 -9.96 -4.13 23.45
C LYS A 119 -10.34 -5.54 22.99
N ASN A 120 -9.52 -6.54 23.30
CA ASN A 120 -9.72 -7.95 22.96
C ASN A 120 -9.99 -8.18 21.46
N VAL A 121 -9.35 -7.37 20.60
CA VAL A 121 -9.47 -7.52 19.14
C VAL A 121 -8.77 -8.81 18.72
N LYS A 122 -9.44 -9.64 17.92
CA LYS A 122 -8.92 -10.93 17.47
C LYS A 122 -7.60 -10.75 16.70
N PHE A 123 -6.58 -11.46 17.17
CA PHE A 123 -5.31 -11.60 16.46
C PHE A 123 -5.49 -12.63 15.33
N LEU A 124 -5.09 -12.26 14.12
CA LEU A 124 -5.07 -13.12 12.94
C LEU A 124 -3.62 -13.53 12.70
N ASP A 125 -3.40 -14.84 12.62
CA ASP A 125 -2.08 -15.38 12.31
C ASP A 125 -1.63 -15.00 10.91
N HIS A 126 -0.31 -14.88 10.77
CA HIS A 126 0.27 -14.53 9.49
C HIS A 126 0.07 -15.68 8.48
N PRO A 127 -0.41 -15.39 7.25
CA PRO A 127 -0.80 -16.41 6.28
C PRO A 127 0.36 -17.31 5.84
N LYS A 128 1.61 -16.82 5.94
CA LYS A 128 2.83 -17.63 5.74
C LYS A 128 2.86 -18.93 6.58
N TYR A 129 2.18 -18.95 7.72
CA TYR A 129 2.09 -20.15 8.57
C TYR A 129 0.91 -21.05 8.24
N LEU A 130 -0.07 -20.55 7.47
CA LEU A 130 -1.27 -21.28 7.06
C LEU A 130 -1.11 -21.91 5.68
N SER A 131 -0.50 -21.17 4.75
CA SER A 131 -0.26 -21.62 3.37
C SER A 131 1.03 -21.01 2.83
N SER A 132 1.80 -21.79 2.06
CA SER A 132 2.94 -21.30 1.29
C SER A 132 2.51 -20.54 0.01
N SER A 133 1.29 -20.76 -0.49
CA SER A 133 0.78 -20.16 -1.73
C SER A 133 0.21 -18.74 -1.57
N TYR A 134 0.15 -18.20 -0.35
CA TYR A 134 -0.56 -16.95 -0.07
C TYR A 134 -0.10 -15.74 -0.91
N ARG A 135 1.16 -15.72 -1.36
CA ARG A 135 1.68 -14.70 -2.29
C ARG A 135 1.07 -14.85 -3.67
N ASP A 136 1.01 -16.07 -4.19
CA ASP A 136 0.39 -16.38 -5.49
C ASP A 136 -1.11 -16.08 -5.45
N ASP A 137 -1.78 -16.45 -4.35
CA ASP A 137 -3.20 -16.14 -4.13
C ASP A 137 -3.46 -14.62 -4.12
N ALA A 138 -2.55 -13.83 -3.56
CA ALA A 138 -2.63 -12.37 -3.61
C ALA A 138 -2.47 -11.81 -5.03
N VAL A 139 -1.51 -12.35 -5.81
CA VAL A 139 -1.28 -11.96 -7.21
C VAL A 139 -2.47 -12.34 -8.09
N LEU A 140 -3.03 -13.54 -7.91
CA LEU A 140 -4.21 -14.01 -8.63
C LEU A 140 -5.42 -13.11 -8.37
N ARG A 141 -5.69 -12.77 -7.10
CA ARG A 141 -6.80 -11.85 -6.75
C ARG A 141 -6.63 -10.47 -7.41
N ASP A 142 -5.43 -9.93 -7.46
CA ASP A 142 -5.20 -8.65 -8.14
C ASP A 142 -5.47 -8.75 -9.64
N ARG A 143 -5.03 -9.86 -10.28
CA ARG A 143 -5.32 -10.14 -11.69
C ARG A 143 -6.83 -10.27 -11.96
N GLU A 144 -7.56 -10.94 -11.09
CA GLU A 144 -9.02 -11.08 -11.19
C GLU A 144 -9.73 -9.72 -11.03
N LEU A 145 -9.35 -8.94 -10.02
CA LEU A 145 -9.89 -7.60 -9.77
C LEU A 145 -9.71 -6.68 -10.99
N ARG A 146 -8.55 -6.76 -11.67
CA ARG A 146 -8.30 -6.03 -12.91
C ARG A 146 -9.20 -6.49 -14.05
N SER A 147 -9.35 -7.80 -14.21
CA SER A 147 -10.18 -8.39 -15.26
C SER A 147 -11.65 -7.97 -15.14
N GLN A 148 -12.16 -7.88 -13.90
CA GLN A 148 -13.52 -7.40 -13.61
C GLN A 148 -13.70 -5.91 -13.94
N LYS A 149 -12.70 -5.07 -13.62
CA LYS A 149 -12.76 -3.62 -13.92
C LYS A 149 -12.61 -3.30 -15.41
N ALA A 150 -11.85 -4.08 -16.16
CA ALA A 150 -11.72 -3.92 -17.60
C ALA A 150 -13.09 -4.02 -18.32
N GLY A 151 -14.02 -4.81 -17.77
CA GLY A 151 -15.40 -4.91 -18.26
C GLY A 151 -16.34 -3.75 -17.87
N GLN A 152 -15.91 -2.83 -17.00
CA GLN A 152 -16.76 -1.76 -16.45
C GLN A 152 -16.22 -0.32 -16.69
N SER A 153 -15.04 -0.16 -17.30
CA SER A 153 -14.39 1.14 -17.36
C SER A 153 -14.97 2.08 -18.43
N LYS A 154 -15.83 3.03 -18.01
CA LYS A 154 -15.85 4.38 -18.59
C LYS A 154 -14.61 5.11 -18.08
N ILE A 155 -13.55 5.07 -18.89
CA ILE A 155 -12.21 5.59 -18.57
C ILE A 155 -12.25 7.11 -18.36
N LEU A 156 -11.66 7.59 -17.26
CA LEU A 156 -11.25 8.98 -17.09
C LEU A 156 -10.12 9.28 -18.12
N PRO A 157 -10.22 10.31 -18.98
CA PRO A 157 -9.43 10.37 -20.23
C PRO A 157 -7.92 10.59 -20.10
N ASN A 158 -7.40 10.95 -18.91
CA ASN A 158 -6.09 11.61 -18.81
C ASN A 158 -4.90 10.72 -18.42
N CYS A 159 -5.09 9.41 -18.27
CA CYS A 159 -3.98 8.45 -18.08
C CYS A 159 -3.84 7.57 -19.33
N THR A 160 -3.78 8.20 -20.50
CA THR A 160 -3.66 7.55 -21.82
C THR A 160 -2.23 7.61 -22.37
N GLY A 161 -1.24 7.45 -21.47
CA GLY A 161 0.08 7.01 -21.90
C GLY A 161 0.01 5.53 -22.24
N ASN A 162 0.43 5.19 -23.46
CA ASN A 162 0.40 3.85 -24.08
C ASN A 162 1.37 2.84 -23.41
N MET A 163 1.35 2.75 -22.07
CA MET A 163 1.96 1.65 -21.32
C MET A 163 0.89 0.58 -21.13
N ASP A 164 1.21 -0.65 -21.50
CA ASP A 164 0.34 -1.81 -21.28
C ASP A 164 0.05 -1.90 -19.76
N PHE A 165 -1.15 -1.48 -19.34
CA PHE A 165 -1.66 -1.56 -17.95
C PHE A 165 -1.61 -3.00 -17.38
N LYS A 166 -1.20 -3.98 -18.19
CA LYS A 166 -0.94 -5.37 -17.81
C LYS A 166 0.13 -5.51 -16.74
N ASP A 167 1.09 -4.59 -16.65
CA ASP A 167 2.22 -4.72 -15.71
C ASP A 167 2.22 -3.62 -14.66
N ARG A 168 1.12 -3.50 -13.88
CA ARG A 168 1.25 -2.88 -12.55
C ARG A 168 2.28 -3.70 -11.76
N TRP A 169 3.46 -3.14 -11.57
CA TRP A 169 4.51 -3.78 -10.81
C TRP A 169 4.04 -3.98 -9.37
N CYS A 170 3.89 -5.22 -8.94
CA CYS A 170 3.78 -5.63 -7.54
C CYS A 170 4.92 -6.62 -7.29
N VAL A 171 5.99 -6.15 -6.67
CA VAL A 171 7.22 -6.93 -6.47
C VAL A 171 7.34 -7.28 -5.01
N TRP A 172 7.33 -8.58 -4.74
CA TRP A 172 7.64 -9.15 -3.45
C TRP A 172 9.16 -9.27 -3.29
N SER A 173 9.66 -8.92 -2.12
CA SER A 173 11.06 -9.05 -1.74
C SER A 173 11.16 -9.33 -0.25
N GLU A 174 12.31 -9.83 0.20
CA GLU A 174 12.61 -9.94 1.61
C GLU A 174 13.26 -8.62 2.08
N ALA A 175 12.82 -8.11 3.22
CA ALA A 175 13.44 -6.96 3.85
C ALA A 175 14.72 -7.42 4.57
N PRO A 176 15.87 -6.75 4.40
CA PRO A 176 17.05 -7.04 5.20
C PRO A 176 16.80 -6.65 6.67
N TRP A 177 17.37 -7.42 7.59
CA TRP A 177 17.39 -7.09 9.01
C TRP A 177 18.50 -6.06 9.31
N PRO A 178 18.29 -5.07 10.19
CA PRO A 178 17.05 -4.73 10.88
C PRO A 178 16.06 -4.09 9.89
N TRP A 179 14.80 -4.54 9.93
CA TRP A 179 13.76 -4.23 8.94
C TRP A 179 13.63 -2.71 8.70
N SER A 180 14.36 -2.17 7.72
CA SER A 180 14.50 -0.72 7.43
C SER A 180 14.14 -0.37 6.00
#